data_AF-A0A7L4PIN5-F1
#
_entry.id   AF-A0A7L4PIN5-F1
#
_cell.length_a   1.000
_cell.length_b   1.000
_cell.length_c   1.000
_cell.angle_alpha   90.00
_cell.angle_beta   90.00
_cell.angle_gamma   90.00
#
_symmetry.space_group_name_H-M   'P 1'
#
loop_
_entity.id
_entity.type
_entity.pdbx_description
1 polymer ?
#
loop_
_entity_poly.entity_id
_entity_poly.type
_entity_poly.pdbx_seq_one_letter_code
_entity_poly.pdbx_strand_id
1 'polypeptide(L)'
;MRTITIRPALMDGVPVEAERITPDILAGLSLKEMEDLEAWHGNRRLRMADLFEISADSGPASPEETTLVLDGDFTPVKRIGEKMTAGLVEIRGSAGMHTGNNMRGGEIRIQGDAGDWL
;
A
#
# COMPACT_ATOMS: atom_id res chain seq x y z
N MET A 1 1.50 -12.23 13.65
CA MET A 1 1.14 -11.45 12.45
C MET A 1 1.41 -9.99 12.74
N ARG A 2 2.13 -9.33 11.84
CA ARG A 2 2.42 -7.90 11.84
C ARG A 2 1.30 -7.18 11.08
N THR A 3 0.79 -6.10 11.64
CA THR A 3 -0.20 -5.24 10.99
C THR A 3 0.42 -3.87 10.72
N ILE A 4 0.46 -3.48 9.44
CA ILE A 4 0.90 -2.15 9.02
C ILE A 4 -0.34 -1.40 8.54
N THR A 5 -0.67 -0.28 9.16
CA THR A 5 -1.81 0.54 8.77
C THR A 5 -1.32 1.79 8.05
N ILE A 6 -1.90 2.07 6.88
CA ILE A 6 -1.59 3.24 6.05
C ILE A 6 -2.88 4.02 5.86
N ARG A 7 -2.82 5.34 6.09
CA ARG A 7 -3.94 6.27 5.86
C ARG A 7 -3.51 7.38 4.91
N PRO A 8 -4.34 7.80 3.95
CA PRO A 8 -4.02 8.95 3.12
C PRO A 8 -3.93 10.24 3.95
N ALA A 9 -2.86 11.02 3.75
CA ALA A 9 -2.64 12.31 4.40
C ALA A 9 -2.66 13.48 3.41
N LEU A 10 -2.14 13.29 2.19
CA LEU A 10 -2.20 14.26 1.10
C LEU A 10 -3.22 13.81 0.03
N MET A 11 -4.25 14.63 -0.20
CA MET A 11 -5.32 14.37 -1.17
C MET A 11 -5.53 15.62 -2.03
N ASP A 12 -4.61 15.89 -2.95
CA ASP A 12 -4.67 17.02 -3.90
C ASP A 12 -5.24 16.63 -5.28
N GLY A 13 -5.70 15.39 -5.43
CA GLY A 13 -6.27 14.83 -6.66
C GLY A 13 -5.22 14.37 -7.68
N VAL A 14 -3.93 14.55 -7.42
CA VAL A 14 -2.86 14.01 -8.27
C VAL A 14 -2.63 12.53 -7.91
N PRO A 15 -2.55 11.62 -8.90
CA PRO A 15 -2.38 10.20 -8.60
C PRO A 15 -1.02 9.85 -7.98
N VAL A 16 -1.05 8.82 -7.11
CA VAL A 16 0.13 8.19 -6.54
C VAL A 16 0.36 6.83 -7.20
N GLU A 17 1.58 6.57 -7.69
CA GLU A 17 1.97 5.22 -8.12
C GLU A 17 2.61 4.50 -6.92
N ALA A 18 1.94 3.46 -6.45
CA ALA A 18 2.23 2.79 -5.19
C ALA A 18 2.67 1.33 -5.38
N GLU A 19 3.49 1.04 -6.40
CA GLU A 19 4.01 -0.32 -6.65
C GLU A 19 4.84 -0.90 -5.49
N ARG A 20 5.20 -0.06 -4.51
CA ARG A 20 5.91 -0.45 -3.28
C ARG A 20 5.01 -0.76 -2.10
N ILE A 21 3.70 -0.50 -2.18
CA ILE A 21 2.75 -0.84 -1.12
C ILE A 21 2.35 -2.31 -1.28
N THR A 22 3.23 -3.19 -0.82
CA THR A 22 3.08 -4.65 -0.85
C THR A 22 3.64 -5.28 0.43
N PRO A 23 3.11 -6.43 0.90
CA PRO A 23 3.73 -7.17 1.99
C PRO A 23 5.18 -7.55 1.69
N ASP A 24 5.49 -7.94 0.46
CA ASP A 24 6.84 -8.30 -0.01
C ASP A 24 7.90 -7.23 0.27
N ILE A 25 7.51 -5.95 0.20
CA ILE A 25 8.43 -4.83 0.44
C ILE A 25 8.33 -4.35 1.89
N LEU A 26 7.12 -4.10 2.39
CA LEU A 26 6.93 -3.41 3.68
C LEU A 26 7.17 -4.32 4.90
N ALA A 27 6.97 -5.63 4.76
CA ALA A 27 7.10 -6.57 5.88
C ALA A 27 8.50 -6.55 6.53
N GLY A 28 9.56 -6.38 5.74
CA GLY A 28 10.94 -6.36 6.23
C GLY A 28 11.43 -5.02 6.78
N LEU A 29 10.63 -3.95 6.65
CA LEU A 29 11.07 -2.58 6.95
C LEU A 29 10.61 -2.12 8.34
N SER A 30 11.45 -1.36 9.02
CA SER A 30 11.04 -0.57 10.19
C SER A 30 10.09 0.57 9.80
N LEU A 31 9.40 1.14 10.79
CA LEU A 31 8.49 2.28 10.54
C LEU A 31 9.20 3.43 9.83
N LYS A 32 10.38 3.80 10.29
CA LYS A 32 11.18 4.88 9.70
C LYS A 32 11.57 4.58 8.25
N GLU A 33 11.98 3.35 7.95
CA GLU A 33 12.31 2.96 6.58
C GLU A 33 11.08 3.00 5.67
N MET A 34 9.90 2.60 6.18
CA MET A 34 8.64 2.73 5.42
C MET A 34 8.29 4.20 5.17
N GLU A 35 8.45 5.07 6.16
CA GLU A 35 8.22 6.51 6.05
C GLU A 35 9.15 7.19 5.03
N ASP A 36 10.41 6.74 4.96
CA ASP A 36 11.45 7.28 4.07
C ASP A 36 11.39 6.70 2.64
N LEU A 37 10.61 5.64 2.38
CA LEU A 37 10.39 5.14 1.02
C LEU A 37 9.78 6.25 0.14
N GLU A 38 10.11 6.24 -1.15
CA GLU A 38 9.55 7.20 -2.10
C GLU A 38 8.52 6.56 -3.03
N ALA A 39 7.44 7.30 -3.29
CA ALA A 39 6.43 6.99 -4.30
C ALA A 39 6.33 8.15 -5.31
N TRP A 40 5.84 7.84 -6.52
CA TRP A 40 5.55 8.89 -7.51
C TRP A 40 4.23 9.56 -7.18
N HIS A 41 4.22 10.89 -7.20
CA HIS A 41 3.05 11.76 -7.10
C HIS A 41 3.01 12.65 -8.34
N GLY A 42 2.25 12.24 -9.35
CA GLY A 42 2.34 12.82 -10.69
C GLY A 42 3.76 12.72 -11.28
N ASN A 43 4.44 13.86 -11.45
CA ASN A 43 5.79 13.93 -11.99
C ASN A 43 6.90 14.13 -10.93
N ARG A 44 6.56 14.04 -9.64
CA ARG A 44 7.51 14.20 -8.52
C ARG A 44 7.62 12.92 -7.72
N ARG A 45 8.73 12.77 -7.00
CA ARG A 45 8.91 11.74 -5.98
C ARG A 45 8.77 12.39 -4.61
N LEU A 46 7.88 11.84 -3.80
CA LEU A 46 7.65 12.27 -2.42
C LEU A 46 7.87 11.07 -1.51
N ARG A 47 8.21 11.34 -0.24
CA ARG A 47 8.32 10.26 0.74
C ARG A 47 6.92 9.76 1.10
N MET A 48 6.86 8.51 1.51
CA MET A 48 5.63 7.89 1.98
C MET A 48 5.05 8.67 3.16
N ALA A 49 5.87 9.19 4.08
CA ALA A 49 5.42 10.05 5.18
C ALA A 49 4.84 11.41 4.75
N ASP A 50 5.16 11.89 3.55
CA ASP A 50 4.60 13.14 3.01
C ASP A 50 3.23 12.88 2.32
N LEU A 51 2.92 11.62 2.00
CA LEU A 51 1.70 11.18 1.30
C LEU A 51 0.69 10.49 2.24
N PHE A 52 1.20 9.75 3.22
CA PHE A 52 0.45 8.83 4.06
C PHE A 52 0.89 8.93 5.53
N GLU A 53 -0.05 8.73 6.44
CA GLU A 53 0.23 8.36 7.82
C GLU A 53 0.45 6.83 7.88
N ILE A 54 1.57 6.39 8.47
CA ILE A 54 1.95 4.97 8.56
C ILE A 54 2.11 4.59 10.02
N SER A 55 1.61 3.42 10.39
CA SER A 55 1.82 2.82 11.70
C SER A 55 2.02 1.31 11.59
N ALA A 56 2.72 0.71 12.54
CA ALA A 56 2.90 -0.73 12.64
C ALA A 56 2.77 -1.18 14.10
N ASP A 57 2.10 -2.30 14.33
CA ASP A 57 1.90 -2.88 15.67
C ASP A 57 3.14 -3.64 16.19
N SER A 58 4.01 -4.07 15.29
CA SER A 58 5.25 -4.78 15.59
C SER A 58 6.38 -4.43 14.63
N GLY A 59 7.59 -4.88 14.98
CA GLY A 59 8.77 -4.78 14.11
C GLY A 59 8.71 -5.67 12.86
N PRO A 60 9.77 -5.68 12.04
CA PRO A 60 9.87 -6.46 10.81
C PRO A 60 9.49 -7.94 10.96
N ALA A 61 8.83 -8.46 9.93
CA ALA A 61 8.34 -9.84 9.82
C ALA A 61 8.48 -10.33 8.37
N SER A 62 8.06 -11.57 8.09
CA SER A 62 7.99 -12.07 6.71
C SER A 62 6.70 -11.57 6.00
N PRO A 63 6.65 -11.57 4.66
CA PRO A 63 5.45 -11.20 3.91
C PRO A 63 4.22 -12.03 4.27
N GLU A 64 4.37 -13.35 4.49
CA GLU A 64 3.28 -14.27 4.86
C GLU A 64 2.64 -13.91 6.20
N GLU A 65 3.43 -13.36 7.12
CA GLU A 65 2.98 -12.96 8.45
C GLU A 65 2.56 -11.49 8.53
N THR A 66 2.45 -10.80 7.39
CA THR A 66 2.15 -9.36 7.32
C THR A 66 0.77 -9.10 6.72
N THR A 67 -0.02 -8.28 7.41
CA THR A 67 -1.26 -7.69 6.91
C THR A 67 -1.07 -6.19 6.72
N LEU A 68 -1.34 -5.70 5.51
CA LEU A 68 -1.44 -4.27 5.21
C LEU A 68 -2.90 -3.85 5.34
N VAL A 69 -3.18 -2.85 6.17
CA VAL A 69 -4.50 -2.23 6.29
C VAL A 69 -4.45 -0.85 5.68
N LEU A 70 -5.10 -0.68 4.53
CA LEU A 70 -5.25 0.60 3.86
C LEU A 70 -6.58 1.21 4.29
N ASP A 71 -6.52 2.17 5.22
CA ASP A 71 -7.68 2.73 5.92
C ASP A 71 -8.01 4.12 5.37
N GLY A 72 -9.04 4.20 4.52
CA GLY A 72 -9.42 5.42 3.80
C GLY A 72 -9.71 5.18 2.31
N ASP A 73 -9.87 6.26 1.55
CA ASP A 73 -10.07 6.19 0.10
C ASP A 73 -8.71 6.16 -0.63
N PHE A 74 -8.47 5.09 -1.39
CA PHE A 74 -7.27 4.88 -2.20
C PHE A 74 -7.56 4.94 -3.70
N THR A 75 -8.70 5.50 -4.12
CA THR A 75 -9.02 5.74 -5.54
C THR A 75 -7.90 6.44 -6.32
N PRO A 76 -7.20 7.48 -5.80
CA PRO A 76 -6.10 8.11 -6.53
C PRO A 76 -4.77 7.33 -6.47
N VAL A 77 -4.74 6.20 -5.74
CA VAL A 77 -3.53 5.41 -5.50
C VAL A 77 -3.56 4.16 -6.38
N LYS A 78 -2.63 4.08 -7.32
CA LYS A 78 -2.54 3.01 -8.30
C LYS A 78 -1.53 1.96 -7.89
N ARG A 79 -1.65 0.76 -8.47
CA ARG A 79 -0.64 -0.31 -8.40
C ARG A 79 -0.42 -0.88 -6.98
N ILE A 80 -1.40 -0.72 -6.10
CA ILE A 80 -1.39 -1.33 -4.76
C ILE A 80 -1.28 -2.84 -4.90
N GLY A 81 -0.41 -3.49 -4.12
CA GLY A 81 -0.26 -4.95 -4.18
C GLY A 81 0.38 -5.47 -5.47
N GLU A 82 0.97 -4.61 -6.31
CA GLU A 82 1.59 -5.05 -7.55
C GLU A 82 2.70 -6.09 -7.30
N LYS A 83 2.64 -7.20 -8.03
CA LYS A 83 3.61 -8.32 -7.96
C LYS A 83 3.75 -8.95 -6.57
N MET A 84 2.82 -8.73 -5.65
CA MET A 84 2.89 -9.36 -4.34
C MET A 84 2.85 -10.89 -4.44
N THR A 85 3.59 -11.57 -3.55
CA THR A 85 3.73 -13.03 -3.57
C THR A 85 3.12 -13.72 -2.35
N ALA A 86 2.92 -12.98 -1.25
CA ALA A 86 2.32 -13.48 -0.03
C ALA A 86 1.71 -12.34 0.82
N GLY A 87 1.10 -12.69 1.95
CA GLY A 87 0.49 -11.75 2.88
C GLY A 87 -0.93 -11.34 2.50
N LEU A 88 -1.47 -10.39 3.26
CA LEU A 88 -2.83 -9.90 3.10
C LEU A 88 -2.82 -8.38 2.94
N VAL A 89 -3.60 -7.85 1.99
CA VAL A 89 -3.89 -6.41 1.87
C VAL A 89 -5.39 -6.21 2.07
N GLU A 90 -5.78 -5.49 3.11
CA GLU A 90 -7.16 -5.10 3.39
C GLU A 90 -7.36 -3.61 3.10
N ILE A 91 -8.15 -3.29 2.08
CA ILE A 91 -8.49 -1.93 1.69
C ILE A 91 -9.88 -1.60 2.22
N ARG A 92 -9.93 -0.75 3.25
CA ARG A 92 -11.14 -0.25 3.90
C ARG A 92 -11.64 1.02 3.19
N GLY A 93 -11.92 0.85 1.91
CA GLY A 93 -12.34 1.91 0.98
C GLY A 93 -12.19 1.43 -0.46
N SER A 94 -12.16 2.38 -1.39
CA SER A 94 -11.95 2.09 -2.81
C SER A 94 -10.46 2.10 -3.16
N ALA A 95 -10.07 1.36 -4.20
CA ALA A 95 -8.70 1.24 -4.68
C ALA A 95 -8.56 1.74 -6.13
N GLY A 96 -7.43 2.35 -6.45
CA GLY A 96 -7.17 2.84 -7.80
C GLY A 96 -6.82 1.75 -8.82
N MET A 97 -6.45 2.19 -10.01
CA MET A 97 -6.11 1.33 -11.15
C MET A 97 -4.93 0.40 -10.84
N HIS A 98 -4.87 -0.74 -11.52
CA HIS A 98 -3.76 -1.71 -11.40
C HIS A 98 -3.55 -2.33 -10.01
N THR A 99 -4.58 -2.29 -9.15
CA THR A 99 -4.51 -3.00 -7.87
C THR A 99 -4.29 -4.49 -8.13
N GLY A 100 -3.33 -5.12 -7.47
CA GLY A 100 -3.00 -6.53 -7.67
C GLY A 100 -2.34 -6.89 -9.00
N ASN A 101 -1.93 -5.90 -9.82
CA ASN A 101 -1.32 -6.17 -11.12
C ASN A 101 -0.13 -7.14 -11.00
N ASN A 102 -0.11 -8.20 -11.79
CA ASN A 102 0.92 -9.26 -11.76
C ASN A 102 1.12 -9.95 -10.40
N MET A 103 0.14 -9.91 -9.48
CA MET A 103 0.17 -10.68 -8.22
C MET A 103 0.39 -12.18 -8.48
N ARG A 104 1.22 -12.81 -7.64
CA ARG A 104 1.57 -14.24 -7.74
C ARG A 104 1.10 -15.07 -6.55
N GLY A 105 0.72 -14.44 -5.44
CA GLY A 105 0.20 -15.08 -4.25
C GLY A 105 -0.18 -14.07 -3.16
N GLY A 106 -0.78 -14.57 -2.08
CA GLY A 106 -1.40 -13.74 -1.03
C GLY A 106 -2.89 -13.47 -1.31
N GLU A 107 -3.44 -12.45 -0.65
CA GLU A 107 -4.84 -12.04 -0.81
C GLU A 107 -4.98 -10.49 -0.75
N ILE A 108 -5.84 -9.92 -1.60
CA ILE A 108 -6.25 -8.51 -1.53
C ILE A 108 -7.77 -8.47 -1.34
N ARG A 109 -8.23 -7.78 -0.29
CA ARG A 109 -9.65 -7.56 0.02
C ARG A 109 -9.99 -6.10 -0.12
N ILE A 110 -10.88 -5.76 -1.03
CA ILE A 110 -11.34 -4.39 -1.28
C ILE A 110 -12.79 -4.28 -0.80
N GLN A 111 -13.04 -3.37 0.15
CA GLN A 111 -14.39 -3.15 0.67
C GLN A 111 -15.23 -2.22 -0.20
N GLY A 112 -14.57 -1.28 -0.90
CA GLY A 112 -15.19 -0.37 -1.86
C GLY A 112 -15.02 -0.83 -3.31
N ASP A 113 -14.93 0.14 -4.21
CA ASP A 113 -14.74 -0.11 -5.64
C ASP A 113 -13.27 -0.28 -6.01
N ALA A 114 -13.01 -0.92 -7.14
CA ALA A 114 -11.69 -1.00 -7.75
C ALA A 114 -11.67 -0.28 -9.09
N GLY A 115 -10.56 0.41 -9.38
CA GLY A 115 -10.32 1.02 -10.69
C GLY A 115 -10.01 -0.01 -11.78
N ASP A 116 -9.75 0.50 -12.99
CA ASP A 116 -9.45 -0.31 -14.15
C ASP A 116 -8.18 -1.18 -13.98
N TRP A 117 -8.12 -2.29 -14.71
CA TRP A 117 -7.00 -3.25 -14.72
C TRP A 117 -6.69 -3.89 -13.37
N LEU A 118 -7.74 -4.29 -12.63
CA LEU A 118 -7.64 -5.19 -11.47
C LEU A 118 -7.11 -6.58 -11.87
#